data_AF-Q1M0T0-F1
#
_entry.id   AF-Q1M0T0-F1
#
_cell.length_a   1.000
_cell.length_b   1.000
_cell.length_c   1.000
_cell.angle_alpha   90.00
_cell.angle_beta   90.00
_cell.angle_gamma   90.00
#
_symmetry.space_group_name_H-M   'P 1'
#
loop_
_entity.id
_entity.type
_entity.pdbx_description
1 polymer ?
#
loop_
_entity_poly.entity_id
_entity_poly.type
_entity_poly.pdbx_seq_one_letter_code
_entity_poly.pdbx_strand_id
1 'polypeptide(L)' 'GNDAEDDLLTRRKKARTAFSREQVAELEKKFQDKKYLSSAERGELAEKLKLSDMQVKTWFQNRR' A
#
# COMPACT_ATOMS: atom_id res chain seq x y z
N GLY A 1 -17.96 0.95 -1.24
CA GLY A 1 -16.98 2.01 -0.95
C GLY A 1 -16.17 2.25 -2.20
N ASN A 2 -15.54 3.41 -2.33
CA ASN A 2 -15.18 4.07 -3.59
C ASN A 2 -13.94 3.47 -4.31
N ASP A 3 -13.95 2.18 -4.64
CA ASP A 3 -12.82 1.46 -5.26
C ASP A 3 -12.74 1.58 -6.79
N ALA A 4 -13.75 2.14 -7.47
CA ALA A 4 -13.81 2.19 -8.93
C ALA A 4 -13.31 3.51 -9.56
N GLU A 5 -13.28 4.61 -8.79
CA GLU A 5 -12.98 5.94 -9.33
C GLU A 5 -11.46 6.28 -9.34
N ASP A 6 -10.63 5.55 -8.56
CA ASP A 6 -9.18 5.79 -8.49
C ASP A 6 -8.40 5.08 -9.64
N ASP A 7 -8.95 4.00 -10.20
CA ASP A 7 -8.31 3.22 -11.27
C ASP A 7 -8.15 4.02 -12.58
N LEU A 8 -9.01 5.03 -12.80
CA LEU A 8 -8.97 5.88 -13.99
C LEU A 8 -7.90 6.99 -13.93
N LEU A 9 -7.47 7.39 -12.72
CA LEU A 9 -6.45 8.44 -12.53
C LEU A 9 -5.02 7.87 -12.51
N THR A 10 -4.85 6.60 -12.15
CA THR A 10 -3.52 5.96 -12.00
C THR A 10 -2.78 5.71 -13.31
N ARG A 11 -3.48 5.67 -14.46
CA ARG A 11 -2.85 5.38 -15.75
C ARG A 11 -2.01 6.54 -16.33
N ARG A 12 -2.16 7.77 -15.84
CA ARG A 12 -1.55 8.94 -16.51
C ARG A 12 -0.25 9.47 -15.90
N LYS A 13 0.07 9.29 -14.61
CA LYS A 13 1.23 10.02 -14.01
C LYS A 13 1.88 9.40 -12.77
N LYS A 14 1.92 8.08 -12.56
CA LYS A 14 2.61 7.57 -11.35
C LYS A 14 4.13 7.58 -11.55
N ALA A 15 4.74 8.74 -11.28
CA ALA A 15 6.15 8.83 -10.92
C ALA A 15 6.45 7.71 -9.91
N ARG A 16 7.56 6.99 -10.09
CA ARG A 16 7.97 5.91 -9.18
C ARG A 16 7.99 6.46 -7.76
N THR A 17 6.96 6.16 -6.97
CA THR A 17 6.90 6.59 -5.58
C THR A 17 7.94 5.80 -4.81
N ALA A 18 9.01 6.46 -4.38
CA ALA A 18 9.94 5.89 -3.42
C ALA A 18 9.30 5.97 -2.02
N PHE A 19 9.23 4.84 -1.33
CA PHE A 19 8.82 4.81 0.08
C PHE A 19 9.97 5.33 0.95
N SER A 20 9.65 6.09 2.00
CA SER A 20 10.64 6.47 3.01
C SER A 20 11.13 5.25 3.79
N ARG A 21 12.30 5.36 4.44
CA ARG A 21 12.83 4.27 5.29
C ARG A 21 11.86 3.87 6.38
N GLU A 22 11.16 4.83 6.97
CA GLU A 22 10.15 4.59 8.02
C GLU A 22 8.93 3.84 7.45
N GLN A 23 8.45 4.24 6.27
CA GLN A 23 7.36 3.52 5.58
C GLN A 23 7.76 2.08 5.26
N VAL A 24 8.97 1.86 4.75
CA VAL A 24 9.49 0.51 4.46
C VAL A 24 9.60 -0.32 5.74
N ALA A 25 10.17 0.23 6.81
CA ALA A 25 10.33 -0.49 8.07
C ALA A 25 8.96 -0.92 8.65
N GLU A 26 7.95 -0.06 8.56
CA GLU A 26 6.61 -0.38 9.06
C GLU A 26 5.89 -1.42 8.17
N LEU A 27 6.03 -1.30 6.84
CA LEU A 27 5.54 -2.30 5.88
C LEU A 27 6.19 -3.66 6.10
N GLU A 28 7.50 -3.71 6.31
CA GLU A 28 8.25 -4.94 6.62
C GLU A 28 7.84 -5.53 7.95
N LYS A 29 7.72 -4.73 9.00
CA LYS A 29 7.22 -5.17 10.31
C LYS A 29 5.85 -5.82 10.15
N LYS A 30 4.94 -5.19 9.41
CA LYS A 30 3.59 -5.75 9.22
C LYS A 30 3.59 -6.99 8.32
N PHE A 31 4.48 -7.08 7.34
CA PHE A 31 4.64 -8.27 6.49
C PHE A 31 5.30 -9.45 7.21
N GLN A 32 6.15 -9.19 8.21
CA GLN A 32 6.70 -10.24 9.08
C GLN A 32 5.62 -10.82 9.97
N ASP A 33 4.75 -9.97 10.54
CA ASP A 33 3.58 -10.37 11.33
C ASP A 33 2.54 -11.12 10.49
N LYS A 34 2.23 -10.62 9.28
CA LYS A 34 1.19 -11.19 8.43
C LYS A 34 1.52 -11.03 6.95
N LYS A 35 1.65 -12.16 6.24
CA LYS A 35 1.98 -12.19 4.80
C LYS A 35 0.86 -11.66 3.90
N TYR A 36 -0.37 -11.66 4.38
CA TYR A 36 -1.56 -11.25 3.64
C TYR A 36 -2.47 -10.39 4.52
N LEU A 37 -2.72 -9.15 4.09
CA LEU A 37 -3.64 -8.25 4.76
C LEU A 37 -5.06 -8.42 4.22
N SER A 38 -6.05 -8.33 5.12
CA SER A 38 -7.44 -8.09 4.73
C SER A 38 -7.63 -6.67 4.21
N SER A 39 -8.78 -6.39 3.59
CA SER A 39 -9.09 -5.03 3.09
C SER A 39 -9.06 -3.98 4.20
N ALA A 40 -9.53 -4.32 5.40
CA ALA A 40 -9.54 -3.43 6.55
C ALA A 40 -8.11 -3.12 7.03
N GLU A 41 -7.30 -4.16 7.28
CA GLU A 41 -5.91 -3.99 7.73
C GLU A 41 -5.06 -3.23 6.72
N ARG A 42 -5.34 -3.40 5.43
CA ARG A 42 -4.66 -2.68 4.36
C ARG A 42 -5.02 -1.19 4.38
N GLY A 43 -6.31 -0.88 4.56
CA GLY A 43 -6.78 0.50 4.72
C GLY A 43 -6.14 1.18 5.93
N GLU A 44 -6.13 0.52 7.08
CA GLU A 44 -5.49 1.05 8.30
C GLU A 44 -4.00 1.34 8.09
N LEU A 45 -3.28 0.42 7.42
CA LEU A 45 -1.86 0.60 7.13
C LEU A 45 -1.61 1.71 6.11
N ALA A 46 -2.48 1.84 5.11
CA ALA A 46 -2.44 2.89 4.11
C ALA A 46 -2.64 4.27 4.76
N GLU A 47 -3.66 4.41 5.62
CA GLU A 47 -3.92 5.64 6.36
C GLU A 47 -2.78 6.02 7.29
N LYS A 48 -2.21 5.03 8.01
CA LYS A 48 -1.07 5.22 8.92
C LYS A 48 0.15 5.73 8.18
N LEU A 49 0.46 5.16 7.02
CA LEU A 49 1.66 5.46 6.25
C LEU A 49 1.47 6.58 5.21
N LYS A 50 0.26 7.15 5.13
CA LYS A 50 -0.14 8.13 4.10
C LYS A 50 0.12 7.59 2.68
N LEU A 51 -0.23 6.33 2.48
CA LEU A 51 -0.18 5.62 1.20
C LEU A 51 -1.60 5.31 0.72
N SER A 52 -1.75 4.91 -0.54
CA SER A 52 -3.02 4.32 -1.00
C SER A 52 -3.06 2.80 -0.77
N ASP A 53 -4.27 2.25 -0.64
CA ASP A 53 -4.51 0.80 -0.61
C ASP A 53 -3.78 0.06 -1.74
N MET A 54 -3.76 0.65 -2.94
CA MET A 54 -3.07 0.08 -4.10
C MET A 54 -1.54 0.04 -3.90
N GLN A 55 -0.94 1.06 -3.28
CA GLN A 55 0.50 1.07 -3.00
C GLN A 55 0.86 0.02 -1.95
N VAL A 56 0.07 -0.09 -0.88
CA VAL A 56 0.26 -1.13 0.14
C VAL A 56 0.07 -2.52 -0.48
N LYS A 57 -0.98 -2.73 -1.27
CA LYS A 57 -1.22 -3.97 -2.03
C LYS A 57 -0.03 -4.33 -2.92
N THR A 58 0.46 -3.39 -3.72
CA THR A 58 1.57 -3.61 -4.66
C THR A 58 2.87 -3.93 -3.92
N TRP A 59 3.14 -3.23 -2.81
CA TRP A 59 4.32 -3.52 -1.99
C TRP A 59 4.26 -4.93 -1.38
N PHE A 60 3.12 -5.32 -0.80
CA PHE A 60 2.92 -6.68 -0.25
C PHE A 60 3.04 -7.75 -1.36
N GLN A 61 2.55 -7.45 -2.57
CA GLN A 61 2.66 -8.33 -3.72
C GLN A 61 4.08 -8.42 -4.31
N ASN A 62 4.93 -7.40 -4.15
CA ASN A 62 6.33 -7.43 -4.59
C ASN A 62 7.27 -8.01 -3.52
N ARG A 63 6.82 -8.15 -2.27
CA ARG A 63 7.64 -8.65 -1.15
C ARG A 63 7.61 -10.18 -0.99
N ARG A 64 6.63 -10.87 -1.60
CA ARG A 64 6.53 -12.35 -1.63
C ARG A 64 7.68 -13.01 -2.39
#